data_AF-A0A0M8VYY5-F1
#
_entry.id   AF-A0A0M8VYY5-F1
#
_cell.length_a   1.000
_cell.length_b   1.000
_cell.length_c   1.000
_cell.angle_alpha   90.00
_cell.angle_beta   90.00
_cell.angle_gamma   90.00
#
_symmetry.space_group_name_H-M   'P 1'
#
loop_
_entity.id
_entity.type
_entity.pdbx_description
1 polymer ?
#
loop_
_entity_poly.entity_id
_entity_poly.type
_entity_poly.pdbx_seq_one_letter_code
_entity_poly.pdbx_strand_id
1 'polypeptide(L)'
;MSLYDEGHTIAGWTGVAIATAGGTVVGLGVCTASLPLVGAGLAVVVLSVLVTWALHLSGWGKPPGVRPREQWGMRVRDTQARQGHPGCVGCRLAGRGRPAEAPASLSASAPGAIPAASIPLSPVE
;
A
#
# COMPACT_ATOMS: atom_id res chain seq x y z
N MET A 1 -6.30 14.56 22.97
CA MET A 1 -5.76 13.60 21.99
C MET A 1 -6.71 13.58 20.81
N SER A 2 -6.24 13.84 19.59
CA SER A 2 -7.09 13.86 18.38
C SER A 2 -7.86 12.55 18.21
N LEU A 3 -9.12 12.62 17.77
CA LEU A 3 -9.96 11.46 17.47
C LEU A 3 -9.78 10.96 16.04
N TYR A 4 -8.89 11.58 15.26
CA TYR A 4 -8.69 11.29 13.84
C TYR A 4 -7.29 10.70 13.59
N ASP A 5 -7.21 9.77 12.66
CA ASP A 5 -5.93 9.26 12.16
C ASP A 5 -5.31 10.29 11.21
N GLU A 6 -4.63 11.29 11.78
CA GLU A 6 -4.06 12.43 11.05
C GLU A 6 -2.88 12.08 10.12
N GLY A 7 -2.52 10.79 10.01
CA GLY A 7 -1.50 10.33 9.07
C GLY A 7 -0.10 10.91 9.31
N HIS A 8 0.18 11.32 10.54
CA HIS A 8 1.51 11.72 11.00
C HIS A 8 2.46 10.51 10.97
N THR A 9 3.14 10.34 9.85
CA THR A 9 4.03 9.21 9.57
C THR A 9 5.44 9.70 9.27
N ILE A 10 6.46 8.87 9.50
CA ILE A 10 7.84 9.23 9.17
C ILE A 10 7.95 9.53 7.68
N ALA A 11 7.33 8.69 6.82
CA ALA A 11 7.29 8.94 5.38
C ALA A 11 6.70 10.32 5.05
N GLY A 12 5.56 10.68 5.65
CA GLY A 12 4.90 11.97 5.43
C GLY A 12 5.76 13.16 5.85
N TRP A 13 6.28 13.16 7.08
CA TRP A 13 7.09 14.28 7.58
C TRP A 13 8.44 14.42 6.87
N THR A 14 9.09 13.31 6.53
CA THR A 14 10.31 13.34 5.72
C THR A 14 10.03 13.90 4.33
N GLY A 15 8.96 13.46 3.67
CA GLY A 15 8.54 13.99 2.37
C GLY A 15 8.25 15.49 2.41
N VAL A 16 7.51 15.95 3.43
CA VAL A 16 7.21 17.37 3.64
C VAL A 16 8.49 18.19 3.82
N ALA A 17 9.43 17.73 4.64
CA ALA A 17 10.69 18.43 4.86
C ALA A 17 11.50 18.58 3.56
N ILE A 18 11.66 17.49 2.80
CA ILE A 18 12.41 17.51 1.52
C ILE A 18 11.69 18.38 0.48
N ALA A 19 10.37 18.24 0.34
CA ALA A 19 9.59 19.02 -0.62
C ALA A 19 9.62 20.51 -0.30
N THR A 20 9.60 20.88 1.00
CA THR A 20 9.71 22.27 1.43
C THR A 20 11.08 22.85 1.05
N ALA A 21 12.17 22.12 1.32
CA ALA A 21 13.52 22.54 0.92
C ALA A 21 13.67 22.65 -0.62
N GLY A 22 13.12 21.70 -1.37
CA GLY A 22 13.12 21.77 -2.83
C GLY A 22 12.31 22.98 -3.34
N GLY A 23 11.13 23.21 -2.77
CA GLY A 23 10.26 24.34 -3.10
C GLY A 23 10.90 25.70 -2.79
N THR A 24 11.62 25.84 -1.67
CA THR A 24 12.34 27.08 -1.38
C THR A 24 13.46 27.34 -2.38
N VAL A 25 14.18 26.29 -2.82
CA VAL A 25 15.20 26.39 -3.88
C VAL A 25 14.57 26.78 -5.23
N VAL A 26 13.41 26.20 -5.59
CA VAL A 26 12.65 26.62 -6.79
C VAL A 26 12.27 28.09 -6.69
N GLY A 27 11.70 28.52 -5.56
CA GLY A 27 11.30 29.91 -5.33
C GLY A 27 12.47 30.88 -5.46
N LEU A 28 13.63 30.54 -4.89
CA LEU A 28 14.86 31.31 -5.05
C LEU A 28 15.31 31.39 -6.52
N GLY A 29 15.21 30.27 -7.25
CA GLY A 29 15.50 30.24 -8.69
C GLY A 29 14.62 31.18 -9.49
N VAL A 30 13.32 31.26 -9.17
CA VAL A 30 12.39 32.19 -9.79
C VAL A 30 12.75 33.64 -9.46
N CYS A 31 12.97 33.97 -8.18
CA CYS A 31 13.32 35.33 -7.75
C CYS A 31 14.64 35.85 -8.35
N THR A 32 15.54 34.93 -8.72
CA THR A 32 16.86 35.26 -9.31
C THR A 32 16.91 35.02 -10.82
N ALA A 33 15.80 34.67 -11.47
CA ALA A 33 15.73 34.32 -12.90
C ALA A 33 16.74 33.23 -13.32
N SER A 34 17.00 32.26 -12.44
CA SER A 34 18.00 31.20 -12.62
C SER A 34 17.36 29.85 -12.94
N LEU A 35 17.37 29.47 -14.23
CA LEU A 35 16.92 28.15 -14.68
C LEU A 35 17.67 26.98 -14.02
N PRO A 36 19.00 27.01 -13.84
CA PRO A 36 19.70 25.95 -13.13
C PRO A 36 19.18 25.74 -11.71
N LEU A 37 18.87 26.84 -10.99
CA LEU A 37 18.40 26.76 -9.62
C LEU A 37 16.96 26.24 -9.54
N VAL A 38 16.10 26.62 -10.49
CA VAL A 38 14.77 26.01 -10.65
C VAL A 38 14.89 24.50 -10.91
N GLY A 39 15.75 24.10 -11.85
CA GLY A 39 15.98 22.69 -12.17
C GLY A 39 16.48 21.89 -10.97
N ALA A 40 17.42 22.44 -10.19
CA ALA A 40 17.92 21.80 -8.97
C ALA A 40 16.81 21.64 -7.91
N GLY A 41 16.01 22.68 -7.68
CA GLY A 41 14.89 22.60 -6.74
C GLY A 41 13.85 21.56 -7.14
N LEU A 42 13.49 21.49 -8.43
CA LEU A 42 12.57 20.48 -8.95
C LEU A 42 13.13 19.06 -8.79
N ALA A 43 14.44 18.86 -8.99
CA ALA A 43 15.08 17.56 -8.76
C ALA A 43 14.94 17.13 -7.28
N VAL A 44 15.08 18.06 -6.33
CA VAL A 44 14.86 17.80 -4.89
C VAL A 44 13.39 17.45 -4.60
N VAL A 45 12.43 18.09 -5.26
CA VAL A 45 11.00 17.74 -5.14
C VAL A 45 10.74 16.32 -5.67
N VAL A 46 11.33 15.93 -6.79
CA VAL A 46 11.24 14.55 -7.30
C VAL A 46 11.85 13.56 -6.30
N LEU A 47 13.00 13.90 -5.70
CA LEU A 47 13.62 13.09 -4.66
C LEU A 47 12.69 12.90 -3.44
N SER A 48 11.94 13.93 -3.04
CA SER A 48 10.92 13.81 -1.98
C SER A 48 9.90 12.71 -2.27
N VAL A 49 9.40 12.64 -3.51
CA VAL A 49 8.45 11.60 -3.94
C VAL A 49 9.08 10.21 -3.81
N LEU A 50 10.31 10.03 -4.30
CA LEU A 50 11.03 8.76 -4.25
C LEU A 50 11.32 8.31 -2.81
N VAL A 51 11.79 9.23 -1.96
CA VAL A 51 12.08 8.94 -0.54
C VAL A 51 10.79 8.58 0.20
N THR A 52 9.73 9.37 0.02
CA THR A 52 8.42 9.11 0.65
C THR A 52 7.86 7.76 0.21
N TRP A 53 7.98 7.44 -1.07
CA TRP A 53 7.56 6.16 -1.62
C TRP A 53 8.36 4.99 -1.04
N ALA A 54 9.70 5.09 -0.98
CA ALA A 54 10.55 4.06 -0.37
C ALA A 54 10.25 3.86 1.13
N LEU A 55 9.99 4.95 1.86
CA LEU A 55 9.57 4.90 3.25
C LEU A 55 8.19 4.24 3.41
N HIS A 56 7.24 4.57 2.55
CA HIS A 56 5.93 3.91 2.54
C HIS A 56 6.06 2.41 2.27
N LEU A 57 6.82 2.01 1.25
CA LEU A 57 7.08 0.60 0.93
C LEU A 57 7.84 -0.15 2.05
N SER A 58 8.57 0.55 2.89
CA SER A 58 9.26 -0.05 4.04
C SER A 58 8.42 -0.04 5.32
N GLY A 59 7.16 0.41 5.27
CA GLY A 59 6.21 0.37 6.39
C GLY A 59 6.21 1.61 7.27
N TRP A 60 6.84 2.69 6.83
CA TRP A 60 6.89 3.97 7.56
C TRP A 60 5.89 5.00 7.07
N GLY A 61 5.01 4.61 6.14
CA GLY A 61 3.90 5.42 5.66
C GLY A 61 2.55 4.89 6.14
N LYS A 62 1.48 5.62 5.82
CA LYS A 62 0.11 5.24 6.17
C LYS A 62 -0.48 4.34 5.07
N PRO A 63 -1.02 3.16 5.38
CA PRO A 63 -1.80 2.38 4.41
C PRO A 63 -3.14 3.06 4.09
N PRO A 64 -3.81 2.73 2.98
CA PRO A 64 -5.17 3.21 2.71
C PRO A 64 -6.12 2.84 3.85
N GLY A 65 -7.03 3.76 4.20
CA GLY A 65 -8.02 3.57 5.27
C GLY A 65 -7.61 4.11 6.64
N VAL A 66 -8.40 3.76 7.65
CA VAL A 66 -8.18 4.18 9.05
C VAL A 66 -7.43 3.08 9.79
N ARG A 67 -6.32 3.41 10.43
CA ARG A 67 -5.58 2.46 11.27
C ARG A 67 -6.27 2.27 12.63
N PRO A 68 -6.10 1.12 13.30
CA PRO A 68 -6.40 1.00 14.73
C PRO A 68 -5.61 2.02 15.56
N ARG A 69 -6.16 2.50 16.68
CA ARG A 69 -5.58 3.63 17.45
C ARG A 69 -4.17 3.33 17.96
N GLU A 70 -3.92 2.10 18.35
CA GLU A 70 -2.64 1.56 18.76
C GLU A 70 -1.56 1.68 17.66
N GLN A 71 -1.96 1.84 16.39
CA GLN A 71 -1.05 1.99 15.26
C GLN A 71 -0.89 3.45 14.80
N TRP A 72 -1.46 4.44 15.51
CA TRP A 72 -1.39 5.86 15.11
C TRP A 72 -0.04 6.50 15.41
N GLY A 73 0.74 5.90 16.31
CA GLY A 73 2.07 6.38 16.65
C GLY A 73 2.97 6.45 15.43
N MET A 74 3.64 7.58 15.21
CA MET A 74 4.53 7.81 14.06
C MET A 74 5.66 6.77 13.96
N ARG A 75 6.09 6.22 15.11
CA ARG A 75 7.15 5.21 15.20
C ARG A 75 6.64 3.77 15.06
N VAL A 76 5.33 3.57 14.94
CA VAL A 76 4.76 2.24 14.70
C VAL A 76 4.94 1.90 13.23
N ARG A 77 5.69 0.85 12.98
CA ARG A 77 5.98 0.37 11.63
C ARG A 77 4.88 -0.59 11.18
N ASP A 78 4.39 -0.38 9.97
CA ASP A 78 3.47 -1.28 9.30
C ASP A 78 4.22 -2.51 8.76
N THR A 79 3.88 -3.69 9.26
CA THR A 79 4.49 -4.97 8.88
C THR A 79 3.90 -5.55 7.60
N GLN A 80 2.71 -5.11 7.18
CA GLN A 80 2.00 -5.60 5.99
C GLN A 80 2.46 -4.90 4.70
N ALA A 81 3.17 -3.78 4.80
CA ALA A 81 3.69 -3.02 3.66
C ALA A 81 4.53 -3.86 2.67
N ARG A 82 5.18 -4.95 3.13
CA ARG A 82 5.93 -5.87 2.26
C ARG A 82 5.04 -6.69 1.33
N GLN A 83 3.84 -7.06 1.77
CA GLN A 83 2.83 -7.75 0.95
C GLN A 83 2.09 -6.76 0.05
N GLY A 84 2.04 -5.49 0.47
CA GLY A 84 1.36 -4.41 -0.22
C GLY A 84 -0.11 -4.33 0.18
N HIS A 85 -0.67 -3.12 0.08
CA HIS A 85 -2.03 -2.87 0.50
C HIS A 85 -3.02 -2.95 -0.66
N PRO A 86 -4.21 -3.55 -0.45
CA PRO A 86 -5.27 -3.50 -1.44
C PRO A 86 -5.62 -2.04 -1.76
N GLY A 87 -5.70 -1.71 -3.04
CA GLY A 87 -6.02 -0.35 -3.50
C GLY A 87 -4.91 0.69 -3.38
N CYS A 88 -3.73 0.37 -2.83
CA CYS A 88 -2.62 1.33 -2.77
C CYS A 88 -1.87 1.40 -4.10
N VAL A 89 -1.92 2.56 -4.77
CA VAL A 89 -1.17 2.80 -6.01
C VAL A 89 0.34 2.71 -5.78
N GLY A 90 0.85 3.24 -4.66
CA GLY A 90 2.28 3.18 -4.33
C GLY A 90 2.79 1.75 -4.20
N CYS A 91 2.05 0.88 -3.49
CA CYS A 91 2.38 -0.55 -3.40
C CYS A 91 2.25 -1.25 -4.77
N ARG A 92 1.22 -0.94 -5.55
CA ARG A 92 0.98 -1.53 -6.87
C ARG A 92 2.09 -1.19 -7.87
N LEU A 93 2.56 0.06 -7.88
CA LEU A 93 3.71 0.49 -8.70
C LEU A 93 4.99 -0.27 -8.33
N ALA A 94 5.09 -0.76 -7.09
CA ALA A 94 6.17 -1.64 -6.63
C ALA A 94 5.90 -3.14 -6.89
N GLY A 95 4.83 -3.48 -7.63
CA GLY A 95 4.45 -4.87 -7.92
C GLY A 95 3.77 -5.61 -6.75
N ARG A 96 3.36 -4.92 -5.68
CA ARG A 96 2.78 -5.52 -4.46
C ARG A 96 1.26 -5.41 -4.41
N GLY A 97 0.62 -6.20 -3.55
CA GLY A 97 -0.82 -6.17 -3.29
C GLY A 97 -1.68 -6.84 -4.37
N ARG A 98 -1.09 -7.69 -5.22
CA ARG A 98 -1.87 -8.57 -6.11
C ARG A 98 -2.37 -9.75 -5.28
N PRO A 99 -3.67 -10.10 -5.35
CA PRO A 99 -4.11 -11.38 -4.82
C PRO A 99 -3.29 -12.46 -5.51
N ALA A 100 -2.71 -13.39 -4.74
CA ALA A 100 -2.13 -14.59 -5.31
C ALA A 100 -3.25 -15.26 -6.11
N GLU A 101 -3.15 -15.24 -7.44
CA GLU A 101 -4.02 -16.04 -8.28
C GLU A 101 -3.72 -17.48 -7.88
N ALA A 102 -4.63 -18.08 -7.10
CA ALA A 102 -4.52 -19.46 -6.70
C ALA A 102 -4.26 -20.25 -7.98
N PRO A 103 -3.20 -21.09 -8.06
CA PRO A 103 -3.00 -21.90 -9.26
C PRO A 103 -4.31 -22.61 -9.52
N ALA A 104 -4.91 -22.36 -10.68
CA ALA A 104 -6.17 -22.95 -11.10
C ALA A 104 -6.06 -24.43 -10.75
N SER A 105 -6.81 -24.84 -9.73
CA SER A 105 -6.81 -26.20 -9.27
C SER A 105 -7.22 -26.97 -10.50
N LEU A 106 -6.29 -27.74 -11.08
CA LEU A 106 -6.63 -28.72 -12.08
C LEU A 106 -7.67 -29.59 -11.39
N SER A 107 -8.94 -29.33 -11.71
CA SER A 107 -10.07 -30.07 -11.20
C SER A 107 -9.87 -31.48 -11.71
N ALA A 108 -9.26 -32.31 -10.87
CA ALA A 108 -9.22 -33.74 -11.08
C ALA A 108 -10.68 -34.19 -11.01
N SER A 109 -11.33 -34.28 -12.17
CA SER A 109 -12.58 -34.99 -12.35
C SER A 109 -12.35 -36.42 -11.87
N ALA A 110 -12.77 -36.72 -10.64
CA ALA A 110 -12.94 -38.08 -10.17
C ALA A 110 -14.25 -38.64 -10.74
N PRO A 111 -14.24 -39.71 -11.55
CA PRO A 111 -15.48 -40.37 -11.94
C PRO A 111 -15.90 -41.37 -10.86
N GLY A 112 -17.14 -41.23 -10.37
CA GLY A 112 -17.99 -42.36 -10.01
C GLY A 112 -18.00 -42.81 -8.55
N ALA A 113 -18.68 -42.06 -7.69
CA ALA A 113 -19.33 -42.67 -6.52
C ALA A 113 -20.70 -43.24 -6.97
N ILE A 114 -20.87 -44.56 -6.89
CA ILE A 114 -22.13 -45.25 -7.21
C ILE A 114 -23.15 -44.93 -6.10
N PRO A 115 -24.38 -44.45 -6.42
CA PRO A 115 -25.41 -44.27 -5.42
C PRO A 115 -25.95 -45.63 -4.95
N ALA A 116 -25.96 -45.84 -3.64
CA ALA A 116 -26.57 -47.01 -3.02
C ALA A 116 -28.08 -47.02 -3.29
N ALA A 117 -28.58 -48.11 -3.87
CA ALA A 117 -30.01 -48.32 -4.11
C ALA A 117 -30.74 -48.56 -2.78
N SER A 118 -31.78 -47.76 -2.52
CA SER A 118 -32.72 -47.96 -1.42
C SER A 118 -33.66 -49.14 -1.72
N ILE A 119 -33.62 -50.16 -0.87
CA ILE A 119 -34.53 -51.31 -0.88
C ILE A 119 -35.92 -50.85 -0.41
N PRO A 120 -37.01 -51.11 -1.17
CA PRO A 120 -38.36 -50.85 -0.67
C PRO A 120 -38.81 -51.99 0.26
N LEU A 121 -39.22 -51.65 1.48
CA LEU A 121 -39.97 -52.56 2.36
C LEU A 121 -41.44 -52.54 1.95
N SER A 122 -42.00 -53.71 1.61
CA SER A 122 -43.43 -53.92 1.42
C SER A 122 -44.18 -53.84 2.74
N PRO A 123 -45.40 -53.27 2.81
CA PRO A 123 -46.26 -53.40 3.96
C PRO A 123 -46.83 -54.82 4.02
N VAL A 124 -46.80 -55.41 5.21
CA VAL A 124 -47.66 -56.53 5.58
C VAL A 124 -48.95 -55.93 6.14
N GLU A 125 -50.08 -56.55 5.76
CA GLU A 125 -51.50 -56.23 6.03
C GLU A 125 -52.24 -55.38 4.99
#